data_AF-A0A9E3YXK5-F1
#
_entry.id   AF-A0A9E3YXK5-F1
#
_cell.length_a   1.000
_cell.length_b   1.000
_cell.length_c   1.000
_cell.angle_alpha   90.00
_cell.angle_beta   90.00
_cell.angle_gamma   90.00
#
_symmetry.space_group_name_H-M   'P 1'
#
loop_
_entity.id
_entity.type
_entity.pdbx_description
1 polymer ?
#
loop_
_entity_poly.entity_id
_entity_poly.type
_entity_poly.pdbx_seq_one_letter_code
_entity_poly.pdbx_strand_id
1 'polypeptide(L)'
;MTDGAFAFGLGVGTHNSKGEWLEVFFPQPLIHPAQTVAAVVENCDNDHALSRDELSAMQAALATAGEKALAQLAGQLLQSDQPVVAVLLQEDKPPANVPEAYLKLHLLSHRLVKPHGTNLEGLFGALPNVAWTSEGAI
;
A
#
# COMPACT_ATOMS: atom_id res chain seq x y z
N MET A 1 -20.79 6.42 -11.17
CA MET A 1 -19.36 6.71 -11.03
C MET A 1 -19.20 7.31 -9.65
N THR A 2 -18.58 6.58 -8.73
CA THR A 2 -18.24 7.13 -7.41
C THR A 2 -17.00 8.00 -7.60
N ASP A 3 -17.12 9.30 -7.33
CA ASP A 3 -16.02 10.30 -7.39
C ASP A 3 -15.00 10.07 -6.26
N GLY A 4 -14.43 8.87 -6.16
CA GLY A 4 -13.50 8.48 -5.11
C GLY A 4 -12.56 7.38 -5.56
N ALA A 5 -11.37 7.36 -4.95
CA ALA A 5 -10.34 6.38 -5.24
C ALA A 5 -10.84 4.93 -5.08
N PHE A 6 -10.30 4.01 -5.87
CA PHE A 6 -10.63 2.60 -5.83
C PHE A 6 -10.18 1.94 -4.52
N ALA A 7 -8.90 2.07 -4.16
CA ALA A 7 -8.35 1.43 -2.97
C ALA A 7 -7.15 2.21 -2.41
N PHE A 8 -6.88 2.01 -1.13
CA PHE A 8 -5.70 2.54 -0.45
C PHE A 8 -5.07 1.50 0.47
N GLY A 9 -3.75 1.52 0.57
CA GLY A 9 -3.02 0.74 1.57
C GLY A 9 -1.77 1.48 2.04
N LEU A 10 -1.56 1.53 3.34
CA LEU A 10 -0.29 1.89 3.95
C LEU A 10 0.41 0.59 4.36
N GLY A 11 1.52 0.28 3.73
CA GLY A 11 2.19 -1.02 3.83
C GLY A 11 3.66 -0.90 4.20
N VAL A 12 4.20 -2.01 4.70
CA VAL A 12 5.62 -2.19 5.00
C VAL A 12 6.09 -3.42 4.26
N GLY A 13 7.30 -3.40 3.73
CA GLY A 13 7.81 -4.53 2.96
C GLY A 13 9.32 -4.61 2.99
N THR A 14 9.88 -5.33 2.01
CA THR A 14 11.30 -5.60 1.91
C THR A 14 11.83 -5.23 0.54
N HIS A 15 13.07 -4.70 0.52
CA HIS A 15 13.81 -4.39 -0.69
C HIS A 15 14.99 -5.34 -0.86
N ASN A 16 15.34 -5.62 -2.11
CA ASN A 16 16.64 -6.23 -2.40
C ASN A 16 17.77 -5.19 -2.31
N SER A 17 19.02 -5.63 -2.56
CA SER A 17 20.20 -4.75 -2.51
C SER A 17 20.24 -3.64 -3.57
N LYS A 18 19.32 -3.66 -4.55
CA LYS A 18 19.16 -2.61 -5.56
C LYS A 18 18.03 -1.62 -5.22
N GLY A 19 17.32 -1.82 -4.12
CA GLY A 19 16.17 -0.99 -3.73
C GLY A 19 14.87 -1.38 -4.44
N GLU A 20 14.79 -2.58 -5.03
CA GLU A 20 13.57 -3.06 -5.68
C GLU A 20 12.70 -3.81 -4.66
N TRP A 21 11.38 -3.58 -4.68
CA TRP A 21 10.41 -4.28 -3.82
C TRP A 21 10.36 -5.79 -4.13
N LEU A 22 10.40 -6.61 -3.08
CA LEU A 22 10.17 -8.05 -3.17
C LEU A 22 8.72 -8.41 -2.79
N GLU A 23 8.25 -7.79 -1.71
CA GLU A 23 6.90 -7.94 -1.18
C GLU A 23 6.48 -6.70 -0.41
N VAL A 24 5.17 -6.59 -0.18
CA VAL A 24 4.59 -5.58 0.71
C VAL A 24 3.45 -6.20 1.50
N PHE A 25 3.50 -6.02 2.82
CA PHE A 25 2.42 -6.33 3.74
C PHE A 25 1.56 -5.09 4.02
N PHE A 26 0.25 -5.20 3.79
CA PHE A 26 -0.72 -4.14 4.11
C PHE A 26 -1.57 -4.56 5.31
N PRO A 27 -1.32 -4.03 6.54
CA PRO A 27 -2.06 -4.45 7.73
C PRO A 27 -3.55 -4.13 7.68
N GLN A 28 -3.90 -2.99 7.08
CA GLN A 28 -5.27 -2.48 7.02
C GLN A 28 -5.54 -1.86 5.64
N PRO A 29 -5.69 -2.68 4.58
CA PRO A 29 -6.08 -2.18 3.27
C PRO A 29 -7.52 -1.67 3.29
N LEU A 30 -7.81 -0.64 2.49
CA LEU A 30 -9.11 -0.01 2.36
C LEU A 30 -9.61 -0.13 0.93
N ILE A 31 -10.86 -0.53 0.78
CA ILE A 31 -11.61 -0.40 -0.48
C ILE A 31 -12.48 0.86 -0.38
N HIS A 32 -12.51 1.66 -1.45
CA HIS A 32 -13.21 2.95 -1.48
C HIS A 32 -12.90 3.84 -0.26
N PRO A 33 -11.62 4.22 -0.06
CA PRO A 33 -11.23 5.07 1.06
C PRO A 33 -11.99 6.40 1.04
N ALA A 34 -12.19 6.99 2.22
CA ALA A 34 -12.80 8.30 2.34
C ALA A 34 -11.99 9.37 1.57
N GLN A 35 -12.67 10.38 1.03
CA GLN A 35 -12.00 11.47 0.30
C GLN A 35 -10.97 12.21 1.16
N THR A 36 -11.17 12.26 2.48
CA THR A 36 -10.20 12.77 3.46
C THR A 36 -8.88 12.02 3.39
N VAL A 37 -8.90 10.69 3.32
CA VAL A 37 -7.71 9.85 3.18
C VAL A 37 -7.08 10.06 1.80
N ALA A 38 -7.89 10.00 0.73
CA ALA A 38 -7.40 10.16 -0.62
C ALA A 38 -6.69 11.50 -0.84
N ALA A 39 -7.22 12.60 -0.28
CA ALA A 39 -6.61 13.92 -0.37
C ALA A 39 -5.26 14.04 0.36
N VAL A 40 -5.07 13.30 1.47
CA VAL A 40 -3.79 13.31 2.21
C VAL A 40 -2.68 12.61 1.42
N VAL A 41 -3.03 11.60 0.62
CA VAL A 41 -2.07 10.70 -0.05
C VAL A 41 -2.10 10.81 -1.58
N GLU A 42 -2.77 11.83 -2.12
CA GLU A 42 -2.98 12.02 -3.56
C GLU A 42 -1.67 12.11 -4.35
N ASN A 43 -0.64 12.71 -3.74
CA ASN A 43 0.67 12.93 -4.37
C ASN A 43 1.70 11.85 -4.02
N CYS A 44 1.29 10.79 -3.30
CA CYS A 44 2.22 9.70 -2.98
C CYS A 44 2.48 8.86 -4.22
N ASP A 45 3.74 8.49 -4.41
CA ASP A 45 4.14 7.52 -5.43
C ASP A 45 3.87 6.10 -4.91
N ASN A 46 3.11 5.32 -5.67
CA ASN A 46 2.74 3.95 -5.33
C ASN A 46 3.93 2.98 -5.32
N ASP A 47 5.09 3.35 -5.87
CA ASP A 47 6.28 2.50 -5.95
C ASP A 47 7.44 3.01 -5.08
N HIS A 48 7.38 4.26 -4.59
CA HIS A 48 8.47 4.83 -3.81
C HIS A 48 8.29 4.57 -2.31
N ALA A 49 9.36 4.15 -1.65
CA ALA A 49 9.38 4.05 -0.20
C ALA A 49 9.36 5.45 0.42
N LEU A 50 8.43 5.70 1.34
CA LEU A 50 8.31 6.94 2.08
C LEU A 50 9.53 7.13 2.98
N SER A 51 10.09 8.33 2.95
CA SER A 51 11.04 8.78 3.96
C SER A 51 10.36 8.93 5.32
N ARG A 52 11.18 8.94 6.38
CA ARG A 52 10.69 9.13 7.76
C ARG A 52 9.94 10.45 7.92
N ASP A 53 10.38 11.51 7.25
CA ASP A 53 9.75 12.83 7.31
C ASP A 53 8.40 12.84 6.56
N GLU A 54 8.32 12.21 5.39
CA GLU A 54 7.06 12.05 4.65
C GLU A 54 6.04 11.24 5.44
N LEU A 55 6.47 10.12 6.05
CA LEU A 55 5.59 9.28 6.86
C LEU A 55 5.11 10.02 8.13
N SER A 56 5.98 10.81 8.76
CA SER A 56 5.64 11.66 9.91
C SER A 56 4.63 12.77 9.52
N ALA A 57 4.85 13.43 8.38
CA ALA A 57 3.92 14.41 7.86
C ALA A 57 2.56 13.79 7.52
N MET A 58 2.55 12.60 6.89
CA MET A 58 1.34 11.86 6.59
C MET A 58 0.59 11.45 7.88
N GLN A 59 1.31 10.99 8.90
CA GLN A 59 0.74 10.67 10.21
C GLN A 59 -0.01 11.87 10.80
N ALA A 60 0.62 13.04 10.81
CA ALA A 60 0.02 14.27 11.34
C ALA A 60 -1.19 14.73 10.52
N ALA A 61 -1.11 14.62 9.19
CA ALA A 61 -2.21 14.94 8.28
C ALA A 61 -3.42 14.01 8.50
N LEU A 62 -3.20 12.70 8.60
CA LEU A 62 -4.25 11.72 8.90
C LEU A 62 -4.90 11.98 10.27
N ALA A 63 -4.10 12.31 11.29
CA ALA A 63 -4.62 12.66 12.61
C ALA A 63 -5.51 13.91 12.57
N THR A 64 -5.11 14.93 11.80
CA THR A 64 -5.87 16.17 11.60
C THR A 64 -7.17 15.92 10.84
N ALA A 65 -7.14 15.01 9.86
CA ALA A 65 -8.31 14.58 9.11
C ALA A 65 -9.28 13.69 9.91
N GLY A 66 -8.93 13.30 11.14
CA GLY A 66 -9.75 12.45 12.01
C GLY A 66 -9.58 10.94 11.77
N GLU A 67 -8.66 10.53 10.90
CA GLU A 67 -8.38 9.14 10.52
C GLU A 67 -7.48 8.45 11.55
N LYS A 68 -7.98 8.31 12.79
CA LYS A 68 -7.20 7.87 13.96
C LYS A 68 -6.49 6.53 13.77
N ALA A 69 -7.16 5.56 13.17
CA ALA A 69 -6.60 4.22 12.96
C ALA A 69 -5.39 4.25 12.01
N LEU A 70 -5.50 4.98 10.90
CA LEU A 70 -4.41 5.13 9.94
C LEU A 70 -3.26 5.97 10.51
N ALA A 71 -3.57 7.02 11.27
CA ALA A 71 -2.55 7.80 11.97
C ALA A 71 -1.80 6.97 13.03
N GLN A 72 -2.50 6.07 13.73
CA GLN A 72 -1.86 5.14 14.66
C GLN A 72 -0.97 4.14 13.91
N LEU A 73 -1.45 3.59 12.79
CA LEU A 73 -0.67 2.68 11.94
C LEU A 73 0.60 3.36 11.42
N ALA A 74 0.50 4.57 10.86
CA ALA A 74 1.66 5.34 10.42
C ALA A 74 2.67 5.57 11.57
N GLY A 75 2.17 5.84 12.78
CA GLY A 75 2.99 5.94 13.99
C GLY A 75 3.73 4.66 14.36
N GLN A 76 3.11 3.50 14.18
CA GLN A 76 3.75 2.19 14.38
C GLN A 76 4.83 1.93 13.33
N LEU A 77 4.52 2.24 12.06
CA LEU A 77 5.45 2.04 10.94
C LEU A 77 6.69 2.95 11.04
N LEU A 78 6.59 4.14 11.64
CA LEU A 78 7.74 5.00 11.94
C LEU A 78 8.77 4.37 12.90
N GLN A 79 8.36 3.35 13.67
CA GLN A 79 9.25 2.60 14.55
C GLN A 79 9.91 1.41 13.85
N SER A 80 9.52 1.10 12.61
CA SER A 80 10.11 0.04 11.81
C SER A 80 11.36 0.52 11.10
N ASP A 81 12.33 -0.38 10.92
CA ASP A 81 13.51 -0.15 10.07
C ASP A 81 13.27 -0.59 8.61
N GLN A 82 12.13 -1.22 8.33
CA GLN A 82 11.74 -1.68 6.99
C GLN A 82 11.13 -0.55 6.15
N PRO A 83 11.31 -0.57 4.82
CA PRO A 83 10.71 0.43 3.93
C PRO A 83 9.17 0.39 3.98
N VAL A 84 8.57 1.58 3.97
CA VAL A 84 7.13 1.81 4.07
C VAL A 84 6.65 2.45 2.77
N VAL A 85 5.49 2.05 2.27
CA VAL A 85 4.87 2.60 1.05
C VAL A 85 3.41 2.93 1.29
N ALA A 86 2.94 4.02 0.70
CA ALA A 86 1.53 4.36 0.63
C ALA A 86 1.06 4.21 -0.82
N VAL A 87 0.10 3.31 -1.04
CA VAL A 87 -0.44 3.02 -2.37
C VAL A 87 -1.86 3.52 -2.46
N LEU A 88 -2.11 4.47 -3.35
CA LEU A 88 -3.43 4.96 -3.70
C LEU A 88 -3.78 4.56 -5.14
N LEU A 89 -4.75 3.65 -5.27
CA LEU A 89 -5.30 3.29 -6.56
C LEU A 89 -6.50 4.18 -6.84
N GLN A 90 -6.38 5.11 -7.79
CA GLN A 90 -7.50 5.95 -8.21
C GLN A 90 -8.57 5.14 -8.94
N GLU A 91 -8.14 4.19 -9.77
CA GLU A 91 -8.99 3.32 -10.59
C GLU A 91 -8.57 1.86 -10.46
N ASP A 92 -9.45 0.92 -10.81
CA ASP A 92 -9.13 -0.50 -10.87
C ASP A 92 -8.42 -0.88 -12.19
N LYS A 93 -7.24 -0.31 -12.40
CA LYS A 93 -6.35 -0.61 -13.54
C LYS A 93 -5.50 -1.86 -13.27
N PRO A 94 -4.92 -2.50 -14.30
CA PRO A 94 -3.90 -3.53 -14.10
C PRO A 94 -2.78 -3.01 -13.18
N PRO A 95 -2.27 -3.81 -12.22
CA PRO A 95 -1.18 -3.38 -11.35
C PRO A 95 0.10 -3.12 -12.15
N ALA A 96 0.75 -1.97 -11.89
CA ALA A 96 1.95 -1.56 -12.62
C ALA A 96 3.26 -2.00 -11.93
N ASN A 97 3.23 -2.25 -10.62
CA ASN A 97 4.39 -2.51 -9.78
C ASN A 97 4.07 -3.49 -8.65
N VAL A 98 5.08 -3.84 -7.85
CA VAL A 98 4.97 -4.79 -6.74
C VAL A 98 3.99 -4.31 -5.66
N PRO A 99 4.08 -3.07 -5.13
CA PRO A 99 3.13 -2.60 -4.11
C PRO A 99 1.66 -2.66 -4.56
N GLU A 100 1.34 -2.24 -5.78
CA GLU A 100 -0.03 -2.31 -6.32
C GLU A 100 -0.53 -3.75 -6.47
N ALA A 101 0.34 -4.66 -6.94
CA ALA A 101 0.04 -6.07 -7.06
C ALA A 101 -0.30 -6.69 -5.70
N TYR A 102 0.54 -6.45 -4.68
CA TYR A 102 0.29 -6.93 -3.33
C TYR A 102 -0.95 -6.31 -2.69
N LEU A 103 -1.22 -5.02 -2.92
CA LEU A 103 -2.45 -4.38 -2.41
C LEU A 103 -3.70 -5.09 -2.95
N LYS A 104 -3.77 -5.33 -4.27
CA LYS A 104 -4.92 -6.03 -4.87
C LYS A 104 -5.08 -7.47 -4.35
N LEU A 105 -3.97 -8.19 -4.15
CA LEU A 105 -4.00 -9.52 -3.53
C LEU A 105 -4.47 -9.48 -2.07
N HIS A 106 -4.11 -8.44 -1.32
CA HIS A 106 -4.62 -8.21 0.04
C HIS A 106 -6.11 -7.88 0.03
N LEU A 107 -6.61 -7.07 -0.92
CA LEU A 107 -8.04 -6.77 -1.05
C LEU A 107 -8.87 -8.06 -1.24
N LEU A 108 -8.38 -9.00 -2.05
CA LEU A 108 -9.00 -10.33 -2.21
C LEU A 108 -8.94 -11.16 -0.93
N SER A 109 -7.75 -11.25 -0.31
CA SER A 109 -7.52 -12.10 0.87
C SER A 109 -8.27 -11.60 2.11
N HIS A 110 -8.41 -10.28 2.25
CA HIS A 110 -9.24 -9.64 3.28
C HIS A 110 -10.74 -9.69 2.96
N ARG A 111 -11.13 -10.24 1.79
CA ARG A 111 -12.51 -10.31 1.31
C ARG A 111 -13.18 -8.94 1.14
N LEU A 112 -12.38 -7.89 0.97
CA LEU A 112 -12.87 -6.56 0.60
C LEU A 112 -13.36 -6.55 -0.85
N VAL A 113 -12.82 -7.45 -1.66
CA VAL A 113 -13.21 -7.69 -3.04
C VAL A 113 -13.37 -9.20 -3.26
N LYS A 114 -14.29 -9.61 -4.12
CA LYS A 114 -14.51 -11.03 -4.48
C LYS A 114 -13.52 -11.46 -5.58
N PRO A 115 -13.31 -12.78 -5.79
CA PRO A 115 -12.70 -13.27 -7.02
C PRO A 115 -13.35 -12.64 -8.27
N HIS A 116 -12.54 -12.24 -9.24
CA HIS A 116 -12.94 -11.45 -10.42
C HIS A 116 -13.48 -10.04 -10.14
N GLY A 117 -13.32 -9.51 -8.92
CA GLY A 117 -13.77 -8.17 -8.55
C GLY A 117 -12.71 -7.08 -8.62
N THR A 118 -11.47 -7.40 -9.01
CA THR A 118 -10.40 -6.43 -9.27
C THR A 118 -9.59 -6.86 -10.49
N ASN A 119 -9.06 -5.89 -11.24
CA ASN A 119 -8.22 -6.15 -12.40
C ASN A 119 -6.83 -6.64 -11.99
N LEU A 120 -6.47 -7.86 -12.41
CA LEU A 120 -5.17 -8.51 -12.17
C LEU A 120 -4.46 -8.87 -13.48
N GLU A 121 -4.82 -8.23 -14.60
CA GLU A 121 -4.11 -8.41 -15.85
C GLU A 121 -2.62 -8.08 -15.69
N GLY A 122 -1.74 -8.90 -16.25
CA GLY A 122 -0.28 -8.69 -16.15
C GLY A 122 0.34 -8.93 -14.77
N LEU A 123 -0.42 -9.38 -13.76
CA LEU A 123 0.04 -9.54 -12.37
C LEU A 123 1.39 -10.27 -12.22
N PHE A 124 1.59 -11.37 -12.96
CA PHE A 124 2.83 -12.15 -12.90
C PHE A 124 4.06 -11.40 -13.45
N GLY A 125 3.86 -10.41 -14.31
CA GLY A 125 4.94 -9.56 -14.81
C GLY A 125 5.43 -8.54 -13.77
N ALA A 126 4.56 -8.16 -12.83
CA ALA A 126 4.91 -7.24 -11.74
C ALA A 126 5.57 -7.96 -10.55
N LEU A 127 5.23 -9.23 -10.28
CA LEU A 127 5.70 -9.96 -9.11
C LEU A 127 7.05 -10.67 -9.37
N PRO A 128 8.13 -10.31 -8.67
CA PRO A 128 9.41 -11.01 -8.81
C PRO A 128 9.32 -12.44 -8.24
N ASN A 129 10.20 -13.32 -8.71
CA ASN A 129 10.40 -14.61 -8.06
C ASN A 129 11.26 -14.42 -6.81
N VAL A 130 10.73 -14.83 -5.66
CA VAL A 130 11.31 -14.55 -4.33
C VAL A 130 11.56 -15.87 -3.58
N ALA A 131 12.65 -15.95 -2.83
CA ALA A 131 12.86 -17.03 -1.88
C ALA A 131 12.20 -16.68 -0.55
N TRP A 132 11.23 -17.48 -0.11
CA TRP A 132 10.53 -17.29 1.16
C TRP A 132 11.19 -18.12 2.26
N THR A 133 11.78 -17.44 3.25
CA THR A 133 12.51 -18.06 4.36
C THR A 133 11.89 -17.73 5.71
N SER A 134 12.42 -18.30 6.80
CA SER A 134 12.02 -17.93 8.17
C SER A 134 12.33 -16.48 8.52
N GLU A 135 13.33 -15.90 7.87
CA GLU A 135 13.76 -14.51 8.07
C GLU A 135 12.98 -13.52 7.19
N GLY A 136 12.08 -14.02 6.33
CA GLY A 136 11.34 -13.23 5.36
C GLY A 136 11.76 -13.49 3.91
N ALA A 137 11.38 -12.57 3.03
CA ALA A 137 11.71 -12.55 1.62
C ALA A 137 13.19 -12.17 1.41
N ILE A 138 13.93 -12.98 0.65
CA ILE A 138 15.32 -12.73 0.24
C ILE A 138 15.54 -12.94 -1.26
#